data_AF-A0A6T1Z3P0-F1
#
_entry.id   AF-A0A6T1Z3P0-F1
#
_cell.length_a   1.000
_cell.length_b   1.000
_cell.length_c   1.000
_cell.angle_alpha   90.00
_cell.angle_beta   90.00
_cell.angle_gamma   90.00
#
_symmetry.space_group_name_H-M   'P 1'
#
loop_
_entity.id
_entity.type
_entity.pdbx_description
1 polymer ?
#
loop_
_entity_poly.entity_id
_entity_poly.type
_entity_poly.pdbx_seq_one_letter_code
_entity_poly.pdbx_strand_id
1 'polypeptide(L)'
;FFSSIHRDPHTMPVHSLAEDKPKILFYGAMMAIQNFGFFIMYFQIFPHITNTTECHTLRFWVGFFALDCFVESFCCLWMAMGGYIADTFWFGFGWILHLLVALPYCISTAGIPMAMYSAEGTTCRASMGTAGLTLEPVYWLHAAMFLVYVWMMLSITYYSFLKATFFGKQIGAVDEAPMCTSATPVRPV
;
A
#
# COMPACT_ATOMS: atom_id res chain seq x y z
N PHE A 1 5.58 -14.22 -41.91
CA PHE A 1 6.19 -14.11 -40.58
C PHE A 1 5.23 -13.36 -39.65
N PHE A 2 4.16 -14.00 -39.21
CA PHE A 2 3.36 -13.53 -38.08
C PHE A 2 3.52 -14.62 -37.02
N SER A 3 4.44 -14.39 -36.07
CA SER A 3 4.49 -15.22 -34.88
C SER A 3 3.22 -14.94 -34.10
N SER A 4 2.31 -15.92 -34.09
CA SER A 4 1.13 -15.91 -33.24
C SER A 4 1.61 -15.84 -31.80
N ILE A 5 1.47 -14.67 -31.18
CA ILE A 5 1.63 -14.51 -29.73
C ILE A 5 0.51 -15.33 -29.09
N HIS A 6 0.80 -16.59 -28.77
CA HIS A 6 -0.04 -17.41 -27.93
C HIS A 6 0.07 -16.81 -26.52
N ARG A 7 -0.78 -15.83 -26.22
CA ARG A 7 -0.95 -15.35 -24.84
C ARG A 7 -1.71 -16.45 -24.13
N ASP A 8 -1.05 -17.12 -23.19
CA ASP A 8 -1.78 -17.96 -22.25
C ASP A 8 -2.84 -17.08 -21.57
N PRO A 9 -4.14 -17.41 -21.70
CA PRO A 9 -5.22 -16.54 -21.21
C PRO A 9 -5.28 -16.43 -19.68
N HIS A 10 -4.35 -17.07 -18.96
CA HIS A 10 -4.35 -17.18 -17.50
C HIS A 10 -3.24 -16.40 -16.79
N THR A 11 -2.32 -15.76 -17.52
CA THR A 11 -1.28 -14.92 -16.90
C THR A 11 -1.67 -13.46 -17.02
N MET A 12 -1.97 -12.80 -15.89
CA MET A 12 -2.12 -11.35 -15.84
C MET A 12 -0.74 -10.72 -16.09
N PRO A 13 -0.50 -10.04 -17.22
CA PRO A 13 0.83 -9.49 -17.49
C PRO A 13 1.07 -8.29 -16.58
N VAL A 14 1.91 -8.47 -15.56
CA VAL A 14 2.47 -7.35 -14.80
C VAL A 14 3.67 -6.84 -15.59
N HIS A 15 3.58 -5.58 -16.03
CA HIS A 15 4.64 -4.98 -16.83
C HIS A 15 4.71 -3.48 -16.54
N SER A 16 5.71 -3.08 -15.76
CA SER A 16 5.95 -1.68 -15.43
C SER A 16 6.94 -1.06 -16.42
N LEU A 17 6.59 0.09 -17.00
CA LEU A 17 7.50 0.84 -17.87
C LEU A 17 8.66 1.42 -17.04
N ALA A 18 9.82 1.64 -17.67
CA ALA A 18 11.01 2.12 -16.98
C ALA A 18 10.78 3.48 -16.28
N GLU A 19 10.03 4.38 -16.92
CA GLU A 19 9.68 5.69 -16.38
C GLU A 19 8.66 5.65 -15.23
N ASP A 20 7.96 4.53 -15.04
CA ASP A 20 6.96 4.38 -13.98
C ASP A 20 7.55 3.77 -12.71
N LYS A 21 8.71 3.09 -12.80
CA LYS A 21 9.37 2.46 -11.64
C LYS A 21 9.68 3.44 -10.49
N PRO A 22 10.21 4.66 -10.72
CA PRO A 22 10.42 5.62 -9.64
C PRO A 22 9.13 6.04 -8.96
N LYS A 23 8.01 6.11 -9.69
CA LYS A 23 6.70 6.46 -9.15
C LYS A 23 6.16 5.34 -8.26
N ILE A 24 6.27 4.09 -8.70
CA ILE A 24 5.89 2.90 -7.92
C ILE A 24 6.67 2.87 -6.60
N LEU A 25 7.99 3.08 -6.65
CA LEU A 25 8.83 3.14 -5.45
C LEU A 25 8.41 4.28 -4.53
N PHE A 26 8.19 5.47 -5.07
CA PHE A 26 7.77 6.64 -4.30
C PHE A 26 6.44 6.42 -3.59
N TYR A 27 5.42 5.93 -4.29
CA TYR A 27 4.11 5.64 -3.69
C TYR A 27 4.19 4.54 -2.64
N GLY A 28 4.94 3.46 -2.92
CA GLY A 28 5.15 2.37 -1.95
C GLY A 28 5.81 2.87 -0.66
N ALA A 29 6.83 3.71 -0.77
CA ALA A 29 7.51 4.32 0.38
C ALA A 29 6.59 5.26 1.17
N MET A 30 5.85 6.14 0.48
CA MET A 30 4.91 7.07 1.12
C MET A 30 3.80 6.34 1.88
N MET A 31 3.26 5.28 1.29
CA MET A 31 2.28 4.41 1.93
C MET A 31 2.82 3.70 3.17
N ALA A 32 4.05 3.16 3.08
CA ALA A 32 4.69 2.51 4.22
C ALA A 32 4.95 3.50 5.36
N ILE A 33 5.44 4.71 5.05
CA ILE A 33 5.64 5.79 6.02
C ILE A 33 4.31 6.17 6.68
N GLN A 34 3.26 6.33 5.88
CA GLN A 34 1.94 6.69 6.36
C GLN A 34 1.38 5.64 7.33
N ASN A 35 1.37 4.36 6.95
CA ASN A 35 0.87 3.29 7.80
C ASN A 35 1.73 3.11 9.05
N PHE A 36 3.05 3.20 8.94
CA PHE A 36 3.93 3.13 10.09
C PHE A 36 3.69 4.31 11.04
N GLY A 37 3.43 5.50 10.51
CA GLY A 37 3.01 6.67 11.27
C GLY A 37 1.72 6.42 12.06
N PHE A 38 0.71 5.82 11.43
CA PHE A 38 -0.52 5.43 12.13
C PHE A 38 -0.28 4.40 13.22
N PHE A 39 0.55 3.37 12.95
CA PHE A 39 0.96 2.42 13.97
C PHE A 39 1.52 3.14 15.18
N ILE A 40 2.48 4.06 15.01
CA ILE A 40 3.06 4.80 16.13
C ILE A 40 2.01 5.62 16.89
N MET A 41 1.14 6.36 16.19
CA MET A 41 0.12 7.19 16.85
C MET A 41 -0.87 6.36 17.67
N TYR A 42 -1.41 5.28 17.11
CA TYR A 42 -2.36 4.41 17.80
C TYR A 42 -1.68 3.55 18.89
N PHE A 43 -0.46 3.08 18.64
CA PHE A 43 0.32 2.33 19.63
C PHE A 43 0.71 3.19 20.82
N GLN A 44 0.96 4.50 20.64
CA GLN A 44 1.18 5.42 21.75
C GLN A 44 -0.08 5.68 22.57
N ILE A 45 -1.27 5.69 21.96
CA ILE A 45 -2.54 5.85 22.68
C ILE A 45 -2.92 4.57 23.43
N PHE A 46 -2.64 3.40 22.88
CA PHE A 46 -3.09 2.11 23.39
C PHE A 46 -2.78 1.84 24.89
N PRO A 47 -1.57 2.14 25.42
CA PRO A 47 -1.26 2.00 26.84
C PRO A 47 -2.11 2.89 27.76
N HIS A 48 -2.65 4.01 27.25
CA HIS A 48 -3.46 4.93 28.03
C HIS A 48 -4.93 4.51 28.14
N ILE A 49 -5.39 3.59 27.28
CA ILE A 49 -6.75 3.04 27.35
C ILE A 49 -6.81 2.04 28.50
N THR A 50 -7.58 2.33 29.55
CA THR A 50 -7.62 1.48 30.74
C THR A 50 -8.14 0.07 30.41
N ASN A 51 -7.69 -0.94 31.17
CA ASN A 51 -8.17 -2.30 31.02
C ASN A 51 -9.42 -2.54 31.89
N THR A 52 -10.47 -1.78 31.59
CA THR A 52 -11.79 -1.85 32.24
C THR A 52 -12.82 -2.38 31.24
N THR A 53 -13.96 -2.85 31.74
CA THR A 53 -15.03 -3.40 30.90
C THR A 53 -15.54 -2.36 29.89
N GLU A 54 -15.69 -1.11 30.33
CA GLU A 54 -16.16 0.03 29.54
C GLU A 54 -15.16 0.44 28.44
N CYS A 55 -13.89 0.12 28.61
CA CYS A 55 -12.83 0.43 27.65
C CYS A 55 -12.52 -0.72 26.69
N HIS A 56 -13.04 -1.94 26.92
CA HIS A 56 -12.60 -3.14 26.21
C HIS A 56 -12.79 -3.03 24.68
N THR A 57 -13.95 -2.54 24.24
CA THR A 57 -14.25 -2.38 22.81
C THR A 57 -13.34 -1.35 22.14
N LEU A 58 -13.14 -0.20 22.78
CA LEU A 58 -12.25 0.84 22.24
C LEU A 58 -10.79 0.38 22.23
N ARG A 59 -10.34 -0.28 23.31
CA ARG A 59 -9.00 -0.86 23.44
C ARG A 59 -8.73 -1.89 22.35
N PHE A 60 -9.69 -2.78 22.08
CA PHE A 60 -9.58 -3.76 21.01
C PHE A 60 -9.37 -3.08 19.65
N TRP A 61 -10.24 -2.14 19.26
CA TRP A 61 -10.15 -1.51 17.94
C TRP A 61 -8.88 -0.68 17.75
N VAL A 62 -8.47 0.10 18.76
CA VAL A 62 -7.22 0.87 18.72
C VAL A 62 -6.00 -0.07 18.61
N GLY A 63 -5.96 -1.14 19.42
CA GLY A 63 -4.85 -2.10 19.39
C GLY A 63 -4.79 -2.90 18.10
N PHE A 64 -5.94 -3.39 17.62
CA PHE A 64 -6.05 -4.14 16.38
C PHE A 64 -5.64 -3.28 15.18
N PHE A 65 -6.11 -2.03 15.11
CA PHE A 65 -5.72 -1.10 14.06
C PHE A 65 -4.24 -0.74 14.06
N ALA A 66 -3.63 -0.58 15.25
CA ALA A 66 -2.20 -0.34 15.35
C ALA A 66 -1.39 -1.50 14.76
N LEU A 67 -1.74 -2.75 15.11
CA LEU A 67 -1.09 -3.94 14.56
C LEU A 67 -1.28 -4.06 13.05
N ASP A 68 -2.50 -3.80 12.58
CA ASP A 68 -2.84 -3.83 11.16
C ASP A 68 -2.00 -2.83 10.36
N CYS A 69 -1.92 -1.58 10.82
CA CYS A 69 -1.06 -0.54 10.22
C CYS A 69 0.42 -0.96 10.16
N PHE A 70 0.92 -1.63 11.20
CA PHE A 70 2.29 -2.14 11.20
C PHE A 70 2.51 -3.19 10.11
N VAL A 71 1.63 -4.19 10.02
CA VAL A 71 1.70 -5.26 9.01
C VAL A 71 1.53 -4.70 7.59
N GLU A 72 0.55 -3.80 7.42
CA GLU A 72 0.25 -3.14 6.16
C GLU A 72 1.45 -2.37 5.60
N SER A 73 2.28 -1.77 6.48
CA SER A 73 3.51 -1.07 6.08
C SER A 73 4.46 -1.96 5.28
N PHE A 74 4.58 -3.24 5.66
CA PHE A 74 5.39 -4.22 4.93
C PHE A 74 4.70 -4.69 3.64
N CYS A 75 3.39 -4.92 3.70
CA CYS A 75 2.60 -5.36 2.54
C CYS A 75 2.65 -4.35 1.39
N CYS A 76 2.61 -3.04 1.71
CA CYS A 76 2.80 -1.95 0.75
C CYS A 76 4.13 -2.06 0.00
N LEU A 77 5.22 -2.29 0.74
CA LEU A 77 6.56 -2.37 0.16
C LEU A 77 6.74 -3.63 -0.68
N TRP A 78 6.21 -4.78 -0.25
CA TRP A 78 6.26 -6.01 -1.04
C TRP A 78 5.48 -5.88 -2.35
N MET A 79 4.28 -5.31 -2.32
CA MET A 79 3.50 -5.04 -3.52
C MET A 79 4.23 -4.05 -4.44
N ALA A 80 4.76 -2.94 -3.90
CA ALA A 80 5.52 -1.96 -4.67
C ALA A 80 6.79 -2.58 -5.27
N MET A 81 7.48 -3.46 -4.55
CA MET A 81 8.64 -4.21 -5.03
C MET A 81 8.26 -5.10 -6.21
N GLY A 82 7.16 -5.87 -6.12
CA GLY A 82 6.65 -6.69 -7.22
C GLY A 82 6.36 -5.86 -8.48
N GLY A 83 5.74 -4.69 -8.30
CA GLY A 83 5.52 -3.74 -9.40
C GLY A 83 6.84 -3.20 -9.96
N TYR A 84 7.80 -2.85 -9.10
CA TYR A 84 9.10 -2.29 -9.52
C TYR A 84 9.95 -3.27 -10.33
N ILE A 85 10.00 -4.54 -9.93
CA ILE A 85 10.73 -5.59 -10.65
C ILE A 85 9.93 -6.18 -11.81
N ALA A 86 8.66 -5.76 -11.98
CA ALA A 86 7.72 -6.27 -12.98
C ALA A 86 7.55 -7.80 -12.93
N ASP A 87 7.51 -8.36 -11.73
CA ASP A 87 7.30 -9.79 -11.52
C ASP A 87 5.82 -10.05 -11.21
N THR A 88 5.21 -10.90 -12.05
CA THR A 88 3.77 -11.19 -11.99
C THR A 88 3.38 -11.91 -10.70
N PHE A 89 4.22 -12.83 -10.23
CA PHE A 89 3.94 -13.59 -9.02
C PHE A 89 4.06 -12.69 -7.79
N TRP A 90 5.17 -11.95 -7.65
CA TRP A 90 5.43 -11.05 -6.53
C TRP A 90 4.41 -9.92 -6.45
N PHE A 91 4.07 -9.31 -7.58
CA PHE A 91 3.03 -8.26 -7.60
C PHE A 91 1.66 -8.84 -7.26
N GLY A 92 1.25 -9.96 -7.88
CA GLY A 92 -0.04 -10.59 -7.62
C GLY A 92 -0.18 -11.04 -6.16
N PHE A 93 0.85 -11.71 -5.62
CA PHE A 93 0.91 -12.12 -4.23
C PHE A 93 0.85 -10.92 -3.28
N GLY A 94 1.70 -9.91 -3.50
CA GLY A 94 1.74 -8.70 -2.68
C GLY A 94 0.43 -7.90 -2.72
N TRP A 95 -0.23 -7.85 -3.88
CA TRP A 95 -1.52 -7.17 -4.06
C TRP A 95 -2.66 -7.91 -3.34
N ILE A 96 -2.72 -9.24 -3.42
CA ILE A 96 -3.71 -10.04 -2.67
C ILE A 96 -3.46 -9.91 -1.17
N LEU A 97 -2.20 -10.04 -0.73
CA LEU A 97 -1.83 -9.93 0.68
C LEU A 97 -2.20 -8.55 1.23
N HIS A 98 -1.93 -7.50 0.47
CA HIS A 98 -2.37 -6.15 0.78
C HIS A 98 -3.90 -6.07 0.96
N LEU A 99 -4.69 -6.60 0.03
CA LEU A 99 -6.16 -6.57 0.16
C LEU A 99 -6.68 -7.29 1.41
N LEU A 100 -6.04 -8.40 1.78
CA LEU A 100 -6.40 -9.16 2.99
C LEU A 100 -6.16 -8.36 4.27
N VAL A 101 -5.14 -7.49 4.29
CA VAL A 101 -4.81 -6.61 5.42
C VAL A 101 -5.60 -5.29 5.35
N ALA A 102 -5.89 -4.80 4.15
CA ALA A 102 -6.74 -3.63 3.94
C ALA A 102 -8.20 -3.84 4.42
N LEU A 103 -8.69 -5.08 4.46
CA LEU A 103 -10.03 -5.37 4.97
C LEU A 103 -10.14 -5.08 6.49
N PRO A 104 -9.30 -5.67 7.37
CA PRO A 104 -9.14 -5.24 8.77
C PRO A 104 -9.01 -3.72 8.95
N TYR A 105 -8.24 -3.05 8.07
CA TYR A 105 -8.08 -1.60 8.09
C TYR A 105 -9.42 -0.87 7.91
N CYS A 106 -10.20 -1.25 6.89
CA CYS A 106 -11.50 -0.65 6.59
C CYS A 106 -12.50 -0.90 7.73
N ILE A 107 -12.50 -2.12 8.27
CA ILE A 107 -13.37 -2.48 9.40
C ILE A 107 -13.00 -1.63 10.63
N SER A 108 -11.71 -1.46 10.92
CA SER A 108 -11.24 -0.65 12.05
C SER A 108 -11.52 0.84 11.87
N THR A 109 -11.47 1.34 10.63
CA THR A 109 -11.81 2.73 10.29
C THR A 109 -13.26 3.07 10.66
N ALA A 110 -14.17 2.10 10.59
CA ALA A 110 -15.54 2.21 11.08
C ALA A 110 -15.68 1.81 12.56
N GLY A 111 -14.94 0.80 13.03
CA GLY A 111 -15.02 0.27 14.39
C GLY A 111 -14.54 1.26 15.45
N ILE A 112 -13.46 2.01 15.17
CA ILE A 112 -12.91 3.02 16.08
C ILE A 112 -13.94 4.10 16.41
N PRO A 113 -14.56 4.84 15.46
CA PRO A 113 -15.53 5.88 15.79
C PRO A 113 -16.78 5.29 16.45
N MET A 114 -17.24 4.10 16.05
CA MET A 114 -18.36 3.42 16.71
C MET A 114 -18.05 3.13 18.18
N ALA A 115 -16.85 2.65 18.48
CA ALA A 115 -16.41 2.38 19.84
C ALA A 115 -16.12 3.67 20.62
N MET A 116 -15.61 4.70 19.94
CA MET A 116 -15.20 5.97 20.53
C MET A 116 -16.38 6.85 20.94
N TYR A 117 -17.43 6.89 20.12
CA TYR A 117 -18.62 7.71 20.34
C TYR A 117 -19.79 6.94 21.00
N SER A 118 -19.58 5.69 21.40
CA SER A 118 -20.54 4.98 22.25
C SER A 118 -20.59 5.56 23.66
N ALA A 119 -21.62 5.20 24.44
CA ALA A 119 -21.72 5.61 25.85
C ALA A 119 -20.52 5.11 26.68
N GLU A 120 -20.12 3.85 26.45
CA GLU A 120 -18.94 3.23 27.06
C GLU A 120 -17.66 3.92 26.61
N GLY A 121 -17.52 4.21 25.32
CA GLY A 121 -16.37 4.90 24.73
C GLY A 121 -16.17 6.31 25.26
N THR A 122 -17.27 7.05 25.42
CA THR A 122 -17.25 8.40 26.00
C THR A 122 -16.76 8.37 27.45
N THR A 123 -17.26 7.41 28.23
CA THR A 123 -16.83 7.18 29.62
C THR A 123 -15.36 6.76 29.68
N CYS A 124 -14.95 5.85 28.80
CA CYS A 124 -13.59 5.39 28.68
C CYS A 124 -12.63 6.55 28.36
N ARG A 125 -12.94 7.37 27.35
CA ARG A 125 -12.13 8.54 26.98
C ARG A 125 -12.01 9.56 28.11
N ALA A 126 -13.08 9.82 28.83
CA ALA A 126 -13.03 10.70 30.00
C ALA A 126 -12.07 10.17 31.07
N SER A 127 -12.02 8.84 31.27
CA SER A 127 -11.10 8.20 32.22
C SER A 127 -9.61 8.26 31.80
N MET A 128 -9.33 8.48 30.51
CA MET A 128 -7.95 8.56 29.96
C MET A 128 -7.28 9.92 30.19
N GLY A 129 -7.99 10.92 30.72
CA GLY A 129 -7.46 12.27 30.92
C GLY A 129 -7.04 12.92 29.60
N THR A 130 -5.85 13.53 29.58
CA THR A 130 -5.34 14.24 28.38
C THR A 130 -5.13 13.34 27.17
N ALA A 131 -4.83 12.05 27.36
CA ALA A 131 -4.71 11.08 26.27
C ALA A 131 -6.06 10.79 25.59
N GLY A 132 -7.18 10.94 26.30
CA GLY A 132 -8.51 10.81 25.71
C GLY A 132 -8.86 11.93 24.72
N LEU A 133 -8.19 13.08 24.84
CA LEU A 133 -8.35 14.23 23.94
C LEU A 133 -7.58 14.06 22.63
N THR A 134 -6.51 13.26 22.61
CA THR A 134 -5.67 13.05 21.41
C THR A 134 -6.22 11.98 20.47
N LEU A 135 -7.03 11.04 20.98
CA LEU A 135 -7.58 9.95 20.18
C LEU A 135 -8.45 10.44 19.00
N GLU A 136 -9.30 11.43 19.23
CA GLU A 136 -10.19 11.97 18.21
C GLU A 136 -9.45 12.70 17.07
N PRO A 137 -8.51 13.64 17.31
CA PRO A 137 -7.74 14.23 16.23
C PRO A 137 -6.85 13.21 15.52
N VAL A 138 -6.31 12.20 16.21
CA VAL A 138 -5.58 11.10 15.56
C VAL A 138 -6.49 10.33 14.61
N TYR A 139 -7.73 10.03 15.01
CA TYR A 139 -8.70 9.40 14.13
C TYR A 139 -9.02 10.25 12.90
N TRP A 140 -9.27 11.54 13.07
CA TRP A 140 -9.57 12.42 11.93
C TRP A 140 -8.40 12.58 10.97
N LEU A 141 -7.16 12.66 11.48
CA LEU A 141 -5.96 12.65 10.66
C LEU A 141 -5.85 11.34 9.86
N HIS A 142 -6.07 10.20 10.52
CA HIS A 142 -6.13 8.90 9.86
C HIS A 142 -7.20 8.89 8.76
N ALA A 143 -8.45 9.24 9.06
CA ALA A 143 -9.54 9.22 8.10
C ALA A 143 -9.28 10.12 6.88
N ALA A 144 -8.71 11.31 7.08
CA ALA A 144 -8.35 12.22 5.99
C ALA A 144 -7.25 11.63 5.09
N MET A 145 -6.22 11.07 5.71
CA MET A 145 -5.07 10.51 5.01
C MET A 145 -5.39 9.14 4.35
N PHE A 146 -6.43 8.43 4.80
CA PHE A 146 -6.90 7.20 4.15
C PHE A 146 -7.28 7.41 2.67
N LEU A 147 -7.83 8.57 2.31
CA LEU A 147 -8.12 8.87 0.89
C LEU A 147 -6.84 9.00 0.06
N VAL A 148 -5.80 9.62 0.62
CA VAL A 148 -4.48 9.73 -0.01
C VAL A 148 -3.86 8.33 -0.17
N TYR A 149 -4.05 7.47 0.82
CA TYR A 149 -3.63 6.08 0.78
C TYR A 149 -4.27 5.31 -0.38
N VAL A 150 -5.60 5.37 -0.49
CA VAL A 150 -6.35 4.73 -1.59
C VAL A 150 -5.87 5.24 -2.96
N TRP A 151 -5.63 6.54 -3.09
CA TRP A 151 -5.08 7.11 -4.33
C TRP A 151 -3.70 6.54 -4.69
N MET A 152 -2.79 6.42 -3.72
CA MET A 152 -1.47 5.83 -3.94
C MET A 152 -1.58 4.36 -4.34
N MET A 153 -2.52 3.61 -3.76
CA MET A 153 -2.77 2.23 -4.16
C MET A 153 -3.22 2.09 -5.60
N LEU A 154 -4.26 2.85 -5.97
CA LEU A 154 -4.76 2.86 -7.34
C LEU A 154 -3.66 3.28 -8.32
N SER A 155 -2.77 4.18 -7.92
CA SER A 155 -1.61 4.59 -8.71
C SER A 155 -0.63 3.43 -8.93
N ILE A 156 -0.25 2.67 -7.90
CA ILE A 156 0.65 1.52 -8.06
C ILE A 156 0.00 0.45 -8.94
N THR A 157 -1.28 0.12 -8.73
CA THR A 157 -2.01 -0.82 -9.59
C THR A 157 -2.07 -0.33 -11.04
N TYR A 158 -2.29 0.98 -11.25
CA TYR A 158 -2.31 1.56 -12.58
C TYR A 158 -0.95 1.41 -13.29
N TYR A 159 0.14 1.79 -12.63
CA TYR A 159 1.48 1.76 -13.22
C TYR A 159 2.05 0.35 -13.38
N SER A 160 1.68 -0.59 -12.50
CA SER A 160 2.22 -1.96 -12.52
C SER A 160 1.43 -2.89 -13.44
N PHE A 161 0.16 -2.56 -13.73
CA PHE A 161 -0.74 -3.46 -14.45
C PHE A 161 -1.61 -2.77 -15.50
N LEU A 162 -2.46 -1.81 -15.10
CA LEU A 162 -3.51 -1.29 -16.01
C LEU A 162 -2.91 -0.53 -17.21
N LYS A 163 -1.88 0.29 -16.98
CA LYS A 163 -1.26 1.10 -18.03
C LYS A 163 -0.69 0.22 -19.16
N ALA A 164 0.08 -0.80 -18.82
CA ALA A 164 0.64 -1.71 -19.81
C ALA A 164 -0.40 -2.61 -20.47
N THR A 165 -1.42 -3.05 -19.72
CA THR A 165 -2.45 -3.96 -20.23
C THR A 165 -3.39 -3.27 -21.22
N PHE A 166 -3.84 -2.05 -20.92
CA PHE A 166 -4.89 -1.37 -21.70
C PHE A 166 -4.36 -0.25 -22.60
N PHE A 167 -3.26 0.38 -22.23
CA PHE A 167 -2.69 1.52 -22.96
C PHE A 167 -1.35 1.21 -23.64
N GLY A 168 -0.82 -0.01 -23.47
CA GLY A 168 0.37 -0.53 -24.15
C GLY A 168 0.19 -0.81 -25.65
N LYS A 169 -0.62 -0.02 -26.35
CA LYS A 169 -0.66 -0.04 -27.83
C LYS A 169 0.65 0.57 -28.37
N GLN A 170 1.50 -0.30 -28.91
CA GLN A 170 2.57 -0.01 -29.89
C GLN A 170 3.78 0.85 -29.46
N ILE A 171 4.57 0.41 -28.47
CA ILE A 171 6.00 0.81 -28.38
C ILE A 171 6.89 -0.35 -28.86
N GLY A 172 6.46 -1.02 -29.95
CA GLY A 172 7.21 -2.08 -30.61
C GLY A 172 7.56 -1.75 -32.05
N ALA A 173 7.45 -0.48 -32.45
CA ALA A 173 7.67 -0.04 -33.83
C ALA A 173 8.68 1.10 -33.98
N VAL A 174 9.30 1.57 -32.90
CA VAL A 174 10.30 2.64 -32.95
C VAL A 174 11.43 2.27 -32.00
N ASP A 175 12.64 2.15 -32.54
CA ASP A 175 13.93 2.09 -31.83
C ASP A 175 14.55 0.73 -31.47
N GLU A 176 14.44 -0.28 -32.35
CA GLU A 176 15.66 -1.07 -32.64
C GLU A 176 16.49 -0.31 -33.69
N ALA A 177 17.12 0.79 -33.28
CA ALA A 177 18.26 1.29 -34.03
C ALA A 177 19.37 0.24 -33.86
N PRO A 178 19.90 -0.34 -34.95
CA PRO A 178 20.94 -1.35 -34.85
C PRO A 178 22.12 -0.75 -34.09
N MET A 179 22.45 -1.38 -32.96
CA MET A 179 23.67 -1.12 -32.21
C MET A 179 24.83 -1.22 -33.20
N CYS A 180 25.42 -0.07 -33.56
CA CYS A 180 26.61 -0.03 -34.40
C CYS A 180 27.72 -0.79 -33.69
N THR A 181 27.92 -2.04 -34.08
CA THR A 181 29.09 -2.84 -33.74
C THR A 181 30.27 -2.28 -34.51
N SER A 182 30.88 -1.20 -34.00
CA SER A 182 32.19 -0.76 -34.49
C SER A 182 33.27 -1.70 -33.97
N ALA A 183 33.33 -2.89 -34.55
CA ALA A 183 34.50 -3.75 -34.45
C ALA A 183 35.59 -3.15 -35.36
N THR A 184 36.42 -2.26 -34.80
CA THR A 184 37.69 -1.89 -35.43
C THR A 184 38.64 -3.08 -35.36
N PRO A 185 39.13 -3.64 -36.49
CA PRO A 185 40.14 -4.67 -36.46
C PRO A 185 41.48 -4.06 -36.04
N VAL A 186 42.01 -4.53 -34.91
CA VAL A 186 43.40 -4.26 -34.50
C VAL A 186 44.32 -4.99 -35.48
N ARG A 187 45.12 -4.25 -36.25
CA ARG A 187 46.19 -4.86 -37.07
C ARG A 187 47.29 -5.36 -36.14
N PRO A 188 47.76 -6.61 -36.30
CA PRO A 188 48.97 -7.06 -35.64
C PRO A 188 50.19 -6.33 -36.23
N VAL A 189 51.11 -5.96 -35.33
CA VAL A 189 52.43 -5.36 -35.62
C VAL A 189 53.42 -6.46 -35.99
#